data_AF-A0A1V9ZIF9-F1
#
_entry.id   AF-A0A1V9ZIF9-F1
#
_cell.length_a   1.000
_cell.length_b   1.000
_cell.length_c   1.000
_cell.angle_alpha   90.00
_cell.angle_beta   90.00
_cell.angle_gamma   90.00
#
_symmetry.space_group_name_H-M   'P 1'
#
loop_
_entity.id
_entity.type
_entity.pdbx_description
1 polymer ?
#
loop_
_entity_poly.entity_id
_entity_poly.type
_entity_poly.pdbx_seq_one_letter_code
_entity_poly.pdbx_strand_id
1 'polypeptide(L)'
;MDCPVFRPTPDEFASFPRYVRTVVEPQCKSIGLCKVVPPAGWSARSGSYDDVVFEIHTPLSQHVAGKKGVFNVDLVERKSMSAAAFKALATAKDLADPLDVNEAERAFWKGLRPTMDPPVYGADLVGSLFDANEPNPWNVNDLDTILRSVNLPGVTQAMLYFGMWRAIFAMHTEDMDLYSINYLHTGRPKLWYGIPPQDGPRLERVAQSLFPEKDMQCRQFLRHKTSLIAPSKLREHSVPFYKVAVQEAGEFVITFPGSYHQGFNLGFNIAESVNFATLRWLCHCVPGQVRIDFDAFVHRLFPSLAPGSERLDADAWVLSCACGAYASSAALAPTDDLPSFECSRCRVWAHLACVHPMLAATPTDALPPTLLCHYCSAPPPPIEEPTSPGLAKSLCVKNATLSIRRAPDTVVEAKVVAVDGAFVRVRFKGAGTGRDEWFGIGDPTIVGGSRPKRPLPTSPSRKRSKARTS
;
A
#
# COMPACT_ATOMS: atom_id res chain seq x y z
N MET A 1 -16.61 -1.45 -8.07
CA MET A 1 -17.13 -0.54 -7.02
C MET A 1 -16.71 0.87 -7.39
N ASP A 2 -17.44 1.89 -6.95
CA ASP A 2 -17.01 3.27 -7.18
C ASP A 2 -15.93 3.66 -6.17
N CYS A 3 -15.00 4.45 -6.65
CA CYS A 3 -13.85 4.94 -5.90
C CYS A 3 -14.24 6.16 -5.03
N PRO A 4 -13.67 6.34 -3.82
CA PRO A 4 -13.95 7.51 -2.99
C PRO A 4 -13.62 8.83 -3.70
N VAL A 5 -14.48 9.83 -3.49
CA VAL A 5 -14.32 11.19 -4.02
C VAL A 5 -14.21 12.17 -2.87
N PHE A 6 -13.08 12.86 -2.77
CA PHE A 6 -12.80 13.88 -1.77
C PHE A 6 -13.05 15.28 -2.32
N ARG A 7 -13.57 16.17 -1.46
CA ARG A 7 -13.84 17.59 -1.76
C ARG A 7 -13.29 18.45 -0.62
N PRO A 8 -11.97 18.65 -0.54
CA PRO A 8 -11.36 19.46 0.52
C PRO A 8 -11.90 20.89 0.53
N THR A 9 -11.98 21.45 1.74
CA THR A 9 -12.07 22.90 1.94
C THR A 9 -10.76 23.59 1.55
N PRO A 10 -10.75 24.91 1.29
CA PRO A 10 -9.50 25.64 1.03
C PRO A 10 -8.41 25.42 2.10
N ASP A 11 -8.80 25.40 3.38
CA ASP A 11 -7.86 25.18 4.50
C ASP A 11 -7.27 23.77 4.50
N GLU A 12 -8.10 22.76 4.18
CA GLU A 12 -7.64 21.38 4.03
C GLU A 12 -6.73 21.21 2.80
N PHE A 13 -7.02 21.95 1.72
CA PHE A 13 -6.25 21.93 0.49
C PHE A 13 -4.92 22.69 0.60
N ALA A 14 -4.73 23.52 1.63
CA ALA A 14 -3.52 24.31 1.82
C ALA A 14 -2.23 23.47 2.02
N SER A 15 -2.34 22.20 2.39
CA SER A 15 -1.18 21.31 2.55
C SER A 15 -1.47 19.92 1.99
N PHE A 16 -0.94 19.65 0.79
CA PHE A 16 -0.96 18.34 0.16
C PHE A 16 -0.50 17.20 1.08
N PRO A 17 0.71 17.20 1.66
CA PRO A 17 1.20 16.07 2.47
C PRO A 17 0.34 15.85 3.72
N ARG A 18 -0.16 16.93 4.35
CA ARG A 18 -1.06 16.82 5.50
C ARG A 18 -2.37 16.16 5.08
N TYR A 19 -3.01 16.67 4.03
CA TYR A 19 -4.30 16.17 3.57
C TYR A 19 -4.25 14.70 3.16
N VAL A 20 -3.23 14.32 2.36
CA VAL A 20 -3.02 12.94 1.94
C VAL A 20 -2.87 12.03 3.17
N ARG A 21 -2.01 12.39 4.12
CA ARG A 21 -1.74 11.57 5.31
C ARG A 21 -2.93 11.45 6.26
N THR A 22 -3.65 12.54 6.52
CA THR A 22 -4.67 12.55 7.59
C THR A 22 -6.07 12.23 7.10
N VAL A 23 -6.37 12.45 5.81
CA VAL A 23 -7.72 12.28 5.25
C VAL A 23 -7.76 11.16 4.23
N VAL A 24 -6.90 11.21 3.21
CA VAL A 24 -6.97 10.31 2.05
C VAL A 24 -6.44 8.90 2.39
N GLU A 25 -5.24 8.80 2.96
CA GLU A 25 -4.58 7.52 3.26
C GLU A 25 -5.39 6.59 4.17
N PRO A 26 -5.96 7.07 5.32
CA PRO A 26 -6.72 6.20 6.21
C PRO A 26 -7.92 5.52 5.53
N GLN A 27 -8.51 6.18 4.54
CA GLN A 27 -9.72 5.75 3.84
C GLN A 27 -9.44 4.94 2.57
N CYS A 28 -8.32 5.21 1.88
CA CYS A 28 -8.06 4.65 0.56
C CYS A 28 -6.93 3.60 0.53
N LYS A 29 -6.22 3.36 1.64
CA LYS A 29 -5.13 2.36 1.70
C LYS A 29 -5.52 0.95 1.26
N SER A 30 -6.79 0.55 1.45
CA SER A 30 -7.33 -0.77 1.06
C SER A 30 -8.09 -0.75 -0.27
N ILE A 31 -8.13 0.41 -0.93
CA ILE A 31 -8.83 0.66 -2.19
C ILE A 31 -7.83 0.84 -3.32
N GLY A 32 -6.75 1.58 -3.05
CA GLY A 32 -5.63 1.75 -3.98
C GLY A 32 -5.75 2.95 -4.92
N LEU A 33 -6.91 3.60 -4.95
CA LEU A 33 -7.24 4.68 -5.88
C LEU A 33 -8.21 5.65 -5.19
N CYS A 34 -8.09 6.95 -5.48
CA CYS A 34 -9.09 7.96 -5.10
C CYS A 34 -9.15 9.12 -6.09
N LYS A 35 -10.26 9.86 -6.05
CA LYS A 35 -10.42 11.12 -6.77
C LYS A 35 -10.49 12.28 -5.77
N VAL A 36 -9.84 13.39 -6.09
CA VAL A 36 -9.91 14.64 -5.32
C VAL A 36 -10.39 15.76 -6.24
N VAL A 37 -11.49 16.40 -5.88
CA VAL A 37 -12.00 17.59 -6.58
C VAL A 37 -11.53 18.81 -5.79
N PRO A 38 -10.69 19.68 -6.36
CA PRO A 38 -10.16 20.83 -5.65
C PRO A 38 -11.28 21.82 -5.25
N PRO A 39 -11.02 22.72 -4.28
CA PRO A 39 -11.98 23.74 -3.87
C PRO A 39 -12.41 24.62 -5.06
N ALA A 40 -13.67 25.07 -5.05
CA ALA A 40 -14.17 26.00 -6.06
C ALA A 40 -13.32 27.27 -6.10
N GLY A 41 -12.96 27.71 -7.31
CA GLY A 41 -12.10 28.89 -7.52
C GLY A 41 -10.60 28.60 -7.51
N TRP A 42 -10.16 27.40 -7.12
CA TRP A 42 -8.78 26.98 -7.32
C TRP A 42 -8.52 26.61 -8.78
N SER A 43 -7.34 26.97 -9.30
CA SER A 43 -6.89 26.60 -10.64
C SER A 43 -5.40 26.29 -10.65
N ALA A 44 -4.98 25.29 -11.43
CA ALA A 44 -3.56 24.96 -11.63
C ALA A 44 -2.78 26.06 -12.37
N ARG A 45 -3.47 26.83 -13.22
CA ARG A 45 -2.92 27.94 -14.00
C ARG A 45 -3.98 29.01 -14.26
N SER A 46 -3.52 30.24 -14.43
CA SER A 46 -4.32 31.43 -14.73
C SER A 46 -4.61 31.59 -16.23
N GLY A 47 -3.67 31.19 -17.10
CA GLY A 47 -3.78 31.32 -18.56
C GLY A 47 -4.62 30.23 -19.23
N SER A 48 -5.12 30.51 -20.45
CA SER A 48 -5.89 29.54 -21.25
C SER A 48 -5.05 28.35 -21.69
N TYR A 49 -5.68 27.17 -21.79
CA TYR A 49 -5.06 25.97 -22.37
C TYR A 49 -5.03 25.98 -23.90
N ASP A 50 -5.69 26.93 -24.56
CA ASP A 50 -5.64 27.06 -26.02
C ASP A 50 -4.28 27.56 -26.52
N ASP A 51 -3.54 28.30 -25.68
CA ASP A 51 -2.23 28.87 -26.00
C ASP A 51 -1.07 27.94 -25.63
N VAL A 52 -1.33 26.66 -25.33
CA VAL A 52 -0.28 25.69 -24.98
C VAL A 52 0.59 25.42 -26.21
N VAL A 53 1.79 26.01 -26.20
CA VAL A 53 2.84 25.73 -27.17
C VAL A 53 3.76 24.66 -26.56
N PHE A 54 3.61 23.43 -27.03
CA PHE A 54 4.42 22.29 -26.60
C PHE A 54 4.73 21.39 -27.79
N GLU A 55 5.94 20.83 -27.84
CA GLU A 55 6.36 19.88 -28.87
C GLU A 55 6.30 18.46 -28.33
N ILE A 56 5.50 17.60 -28.97
CA ILE A 56 5.39 16.19 -28.61
C ILE A 56 6.46 15.44 -29.39
N HIS A 57 7.61 15.20 -28.78
CA HIS A 57 8.78 14.65 -29.46
C HIS A 57 8.62 13.17 -29.86
N THR A 58 7.94 12.37 -29.05
CA THR A 58 7.80 10.90 -29.23
C THR A 58 6.35 10.43 -29.06
N PRO A 59 5.41 10.86 -29.93
CA PRO A 59 4.04 10.37 -29.88
C PRO A 59 3.99 8.87 -30.22
N LEU A 60 3.14 8.12 -29.52
CA LEU A 60 3.04 6.67 -29.64
C LEU A 60 1.71 6.26 -30.27
N SER A 61 1.74 5.56 -31.41
CA SER A 61 0.57 4.83 -31.91
C SER A 61 0.39 3.52 -31.15
N GLN A 62 -0.81 3.29 -30.66
CA GLN A 62 -1.13 2.13 -29.83
C GLN A 62 -1.92 1.09 -30.63
N HIS A 63 -1.20 0.08 -31.11
CA HIS A 63 -1.79 -1.04 -31.84
C HIS A 63 -2.25 -2.11 -30.85
N VAL A 64 -3.50 -2.56 -30.97
CA VAL A 64 -4.07 -3.50 -30.00
C VAL A 64 -4.19 -4.89 -30.62
N ALA A 65 -3.50 -5.87 -30.04
CA ALA A 65 -3.60 -7.27 -30.40
C ALA A 65 -4.32 -8.05 -29.30
N GLY A 66 -5.22 -8.98 -29.65
CA GLY A 66 -5.93 -9.81 -28.68
C GLY A 66 -7.44 -9.85 -28.90
N LYS A 67 -8.15 -10.53 -27.99
CA LYS A 67 -9.60 -10.77 -28.08
C LYS A 67 -10.20 -11.12 -26.72
N LYS A 68 -11.54 -11.06 -26.63
CA LYS A 68 -12.32 -11.47 -25.44
C LYS A 68 -11.86 -10.81 -24.13
N GLY A 69 -11.47 -9.54 -24.19
CA GLY A 69 -11.11 -8.77 -22.99
C GLY A 69 -9.67 -8.96 -22.51
N VAL A 70 -8.82 -9.61 -23.30
CA VAL A 70 -7.39 -9.77 -23.03
C VAL A 70 -6.63 -9.22 -24.23
N PHE A 71 -5.87 -8.16 -24.00
CA PHE A 71 -5.20 -7.43 -25.07
C PHE A 71 -3.76 -7.08 -24.72
N ASN A 72 -2.90 -7.16 -25.73
CA ASN A 72 -1.58 -6.58 -25.78
C ASN A 72 -1.66 -5.24 -26.54
N VAL A 73 -0.89 -4.26 -26.10
CA VAL A 73 -0.77 -2.94 -26.74
C VAL A 73 0.66 -2.80 -27.22
N ASP A 74 0.85 -2.81 -28.53
CA ASP A 74 2.13 -2.55 -29.18
C ASP A 74 2.27 -1.05 -29.42
N LEU A 75 3.37 -0.48 -28.93
CA LEU A 75 3.66 0.95 -28.99
C LEU A 75 4.59 1.21 -30.18
N VAL A 76 4.13 2.03 -31.12
CA VAL A 76 4.89 2.39 -32.33
C VAL A 76 5.14 3.89 -32.33
N GLU A 77 6.40 4.30 -32.26
CA GLU A 77 6.79 5.71 -32.30
C GLU A 77 6.39 6.38 -33.63
N ARG A 78 5.94 7.63 -33.52
CA ARG A 78 5.59 8.50 -34.63
C ARG A 78 6.55 9.68 -34.68
N LYS A 79 6.55 10.40 -35.81
CA LYS A 79 7.28 11.67 -35.94
C LYS A 79 6.72 12.69 -34.93
N SER A 80 7.60 13.56 -34.44
CA SER A 80 7.20 14.64 -33.55
C SER A 80 6.11 15.52 -34.17
N MET A 81 5.32 16.13 -33.30
CA MET A 81 4.27 17.06 -33.71
C MET A 81 4.01 18.07 -32.61
N SER A 82 3.52 19.26 -32.99
CA SER A 82 3.10 20.25 -32.01
C SER A 82 1.81 19.83 -31.29
N ALA A 83 1.60 20.35 -30.08
CA ALA A 83 0.36 20.16 -29.32
C ALA A 83 -0.89 20.60 -30.11
N ALA A 84 -0.77 21.65 -30.93
CA ALA A 84 -1.85 22.11 -31.81
C ALA A 84 -2.18 21.09 -32.91
N ALA A 85 -1.16 20.50 -33.54
CA ALA A 85 -1.35 19.44 -34.54
C ALA A 85 -1.98 18.18 -33.91
N PHE A 86 -1.53 17.81 -32.70
CA PHE A 86 -2.13 16.71 -31.95
C PHE A 86 -3.59 16.98 -31.58
N LYS A 87 -3.91 18.19 -31.10
CA LYS A 87 -5.29 18.61 -30.78
C LYS A 87 -6.20 18.47 -32.01
N ALA A 88 -5.77 18.98 -33.17
CA ALA A 88 -6.53 18.83 -34.41
C ALA A 88 -6.77 17.35 -34.79
N LEU A 89 -5.73 16.50 -34.65
CA LEU A 89 -5.83 15.06 -34.90
C LEU A 89 -6.80 14.36 -33.93
N ALA A 90 -6.73 14.71 -32.64
CA ALA A 90 -7.53 14.12 -31.58
C ALA A 90 -9.01 14.52 -31.70
N THR A 91 -9.29 15.82 -31.88
CA THR A 91 -10.66 16.35 -31.98
C THR A 91 -11.39 15.83 -33.22
N ALA A 92 -10.70 15.53 -34.31
CA ALA A 92 -11.31 14.89 -35.48
C ALA A 92 -11.85 13.48 -35.19
N LYS A 93 -11.42 12.84 -34.09
CA LYS A 93 -11.81 11.49 -33.68
C LYS A 93 -12.64 11.47 -32.40
N ASP A 94 -12.99 12.64 -31.88
CA ASP A 94 -13.78 12.77 -30.65
C ASP A 94 -15.20 12.26 -30.86
N LEU A 95 -15.76 11.65 -29.82
CA LEU A 95 -17.16 11.24 -29.78
C LEU A 95 -18.09 12.49 -29.80
N ALA A 96 -19.33 12.35 -30.28
CA ALA A 96 -20.29 13.46 -30.18
C ALA A 96 -20.74 13.67 -28.72
N ASP A 97 -21.00 14.92 -28.33
CA ASP A 97 -21.64 15.25 -27.05
C ASP A 97 -23.18 15.10 -27.15
N PRO A 98 -23.89 14.77 -26.05
CA PRO A 98 -23.37 14.46 -24.71
C PRO A 98 -22.81 13.03 -24.61
N LEU A 99 -21.79 12.86 -23.77
CA LEU A 99 -21.12 11.58 -23.55
C LEU A 99 -21.72 10.83 -22.35
N ASP A 100 -22.55 9.81 -22.58
CA ASP A 100 -22.79 8.80 -21.52
C ASP A 100 -21.51 7.96 -21.36
N VAL A 101 -20.82 8.19 -20.25
CA VAL A 101 -19.56 7.53 -19.90
C VAL A 101 -19.69 6.01 -19.87
N ASN A 102 -20.84 5.47 -19.45
CA ASN A 102 -21.04 4.03 -19.43
C ASN A 102 -21.23 3.47 -20.84
N GLU A 103 -21.87 4.23 -21.75
CA GLU A 103 -21.93 3.89 -23.17
C GLU A 103 -20.56 3.99 -23.83
N ALA A 104 -19.80 5.05 -23.55
CA ALA A 104 -18.44 5.21 -24.02
C ALA A 104 -17.53 4.07 -23.54
N GLU A 105 -17.62 3.64 -22.28
CA GLU A 105 -16.89 2.49 -21.76
C GLU A 105 -17.25 1.20 -22.52
N ARG A 106 -18.55 0.95 -22.76
CA ARG A 106 -19.00 -0.21 -23.55
C ARG A 106 -18.47 -0.12 -25.00
N ALA A 107 -18.54 1.06 -25.61
CA ALA A 107 -18.07 1.31 -26.97
C ALA A 107 -16.55 1.15 -27.10
N PHE A 108 -15.79 1.56 -26.09
CA PHE A 108 -14.36 1.36 -25.99
C PHE A 108 -14.04 -0.14 -26.01
N TRP A 109 -14.52 -0.90 -25.02
CA TRP A 109 -14.18 -2.33 -24.89
C TRP A 109 -14.69 -3.19 -26.05
N LYS A 110 -15.89 -2.91 -26.59
CA LYS A 110 -16.43 -3.59 -27.77
C LYS A 110 -15.67 -3.22 -29.05
N GLY A 111 -15.10 -2.01 -29.08
CA GLY A 111 -14.42 -1.44 -30.23
C GLY A 111 -12.94 -1.80 -30.34
N LEU A 112 -12.33 -2.38 -29.31
CA LEU A 112 -10.95 -2.85 -29.33
C LEU A 112 -10.80 -4.09 -30.22
N ARG A 113 -10.07 -3.93 -31.33
CA ARG A 113 -9.78 -5.00 -32.29
C ARG A 113 -8.49 -4.69 -33.06
N PRO A 114 -7.74 -5.69 -33.55
CA PRO A 114 -6.50 -5.46 -34.30
C PRO A 114 -6.64 -4.60 -35.56
N THR A 115 -7.85 -4.55 -36.13
CA THR A 115 -8.15 -3.78 -37.35
C THR A 115 -8.68 -2.38 -37.06
N MET A 116 -8.75 -1.94 -35.80
CA MET A 116 -9.13 -0.57 -35.49
C MET A 116 -8.01 0.39 -35.88
N ASP A 117 -8.39 1.63 -36.18
CA ASP A 117 -7.41 2.70 -36.32
C ASP A 117 -6.71 2.92 -34.96
N PRO A 118 -5.38 2.79 -34.87
CA PRO A 118 -4.65 2.92 -33.62
C PRO A 118 -4.68 4.38 -33.14
N PRO A 119 -5.08 4.65 -31.89
CA PRO A 119 -4.98 5.99 -31.33
C PRO A 119 -3.51 6.39 -31.19
N VAL A 120 -3.26 7.69 -31.21
CA VAL A 120 -1.94 8.27 -30.91
C VAL A 120 -1.97 8.84 -29.50
N TYR A 121 -0.94 8.59 -28.71
CA TYR A 121 -0.83 9.07 -27.34
C TYR A 121 0.50 9.80 -27.16
N GLY A 122 0.45 11.08 -26.78
CA GLY A 122 1.64 11.83 -26.40
C GLY A 122 1.88 11.64 -24.90
N ALA A 123 2.61 10.60 -24.52
CA ALA A 123 2.80 10.22 -23.13
C ALA A 123 4.26 10.40 -22.70
N ASP A 124 4.46 10.50 -21.38
CA ASP A 124 5.78 10.52 -20.74
C ASP A 124 6.67 11.67 -21.25
N LEU A 125 6.07 12.86 -21.44
CA LEU A 125 6.75 14.07 -21.90
C LEU A 125 7.11 14.94 -20.69
N VAL A 126 8.40 15.12 -20.40
CA VAL A 126 8.84 15.97 -19.29
C VAL A 126 8.35 17.41 -19.50
N GLY A 127 7.62 17.94 -18.52
CA GLY A 127 7.08 19.30 -18.57
C GLY A 127 6.01 19.54 -17.50
N SER A 128 5.68 20.81 -17.29
CA SER A 128 4.57 21.20 -16.41
C SER A 128 3.79 22.36 -17.02
N LEU A 129 2.47 22.34 -16.83
CA LEU A 129 1.55 23.42 -17.19
C LEU A 129 1.04 24.18 -15.96
N PHE A 130 1.56 23.89 -14.76
CA PHE A 130 1.29 24.68 -13.58
C PHE A 130 2.05 26.02 -13.63
N ASP A 131 1.41 27.10 -13.18
CA ASP A 131 2.06 28.40 -13.13
C ASP A 131 3.18 28.40 -12.08
N ALA A 132 4.39 28.81 -12.47
CA ALA A 132 5.55 28.84 -11.58
C ALA A 132 5.54 30.03 -10.59
N ASN A 133 4.71 31.04 -10.85
CA ASN A 133 4.78 32.34 -10.19
C ASN A 133 3.84 32.50 -8.99
N GLU A 134 3.00 31.50 -8.69
CA GLU A 134 2.08 31.54 -7.56
C GLU A 134 2.27 30.32 -6.65
N PRO A 135 2.27 30.50 -5.31
CA PRO A 135 2.32 29.39 -4.39
C PRO A 135 1.05 28.53 -4.54
N ASN A 136 1.19 27.40 -5.22
CA ASN A 136 0.12 26.44 -5.41
C ASN A 136 0.40 25.17 -4.58
N PRO A 137 -0.35 24.92 -3.49
CA PRO A 137 -0.05 23.87 -2.52
C PRO A 137 -0.16 22.44 -3.09
N TRP A 138 -0.74 22.30 -4.28
CA TRP A 138 -0.90 21.03 -5.01
C TRP A 138 -0.25 21.10 -6.40
N ASN A 139 0.78 21.94 -6.57
CA ASN A 139 1.57 21.95 -7.79
C ASN A 139 2.23 20.58 -8.00
N VAL A 140 1.80 19.85 -9.03
CA VAL A 140 2.28 18.50 -9.34
C VAL A 140 3.78 18.51 -9.63
N ASN A 141 4.34 19.60 -10.13
CA ASN A 141 5.77 19.73 -10.41
C ASN A 141 6.62 20.13 -9.19
N ASP A 142 6.03 20.54 -8.07
CA ASP A 142 6.74 20.87 -6.82
C ASP A 142 5.95 20.43 -5.59
N LEU A 143 5.61 19.13 -5.53
CA LEU A 143 4.92 18.58 -4.37
C LEU A 143 5.85 18.50 -3.16
N ASP A 144 5.39 19.05 -2.04
CA ASP A 144 6.10 19.02 -0.76
C ASP A 144 6.05 17.61 -0.14
N THR A 145 6.92 16.72 -0.62
CA THR A 145 7.00 15.31 -0.19
C THR A 145 8.44 14.87 0.06
N ILE A 146 8.61 13.68 0.64
CA ILE A 146 9.94 13.14 0.97
C ILE A 146 10.81 12.89 -0.28
N LEU A 147 10.22 12.84 -1.48
CA LEU A 147 10.96 12.70 -2.74
C LEU A 147 11.48 14.02 -3.32
N ARG A 148 11.15 15.18 -2.73
CA ARG A 148 11.51 16.50 -3.28
C ARG A 148 13.02 16.70 -3.49
N SER A 149 13.85 16.04 -2.69
CA SER A 149 15.32 16.13 -2.78
C SER A 149 15.95 15.11 -3.74
N VAL A 150 15.14 14.26 -4.39
CA VAL A 150 15.58 13.25 -5.36
C VAL A 150 15.21 13.71 -6.76
N ASN A 151 16.21 13.76 -7.65
CA ASN A 151 15.98 14.10 -9.06
C ASN A 151 16.09 12.82 -9.91
N LEU A 152 14.94 12.24 -10.26
CA LEU A 152 14.79 11.08 -11.12
C LEU A 152 13.76 11.42 -12.21
N PRO A 153 14.19 11.61 -13.49
CA PRO A 153 13.27 11.90 -14.59
C PRO A 153 12.15 10.86 -14.70
N GLY A 154 10.91 11.33 -14.86
CA GLY A 154 9.71 10.48 -14.94
C GLY A 154 9.21 9.92 -13.61
N VAL A 155 9.97 10.07 -12.51
CA VAL A 155 9.55 9.69 -11.16
C VAL A 155 9.29 10.94 -10.32
N THR A 156 10.25 11.85 -10.24
CA THR A 156 10.13 13.10 -9.46
C THR A 156 10.01 14.36 -10.32
N GLN A 157 10.04 14.21 -11.65
CA GLN A 157 9.74 15.28 -12.60
C GLN A 157 8.34 15.08 -13.15
N ALA A 158 7.57 16.16 -13.25
CA ALA A 158 6.23 16.10 -13.84
C ALA A 158 6.28 15.67 -15.32
N MET A 159 5.32 14.84 -15.69
CA MET A 159 5.14 14.32 -17.04
C MET A 159 3.77 14.74 -17.58
N LEU A 160 3.76 15.26 -18.80
CA LEU A 160 2.56 15.63 -19.55
C LEU A 160 2.09 14.48 -20.43
N TYR A 161 0.76 14.38 -20.51
CA TYR A 161 0.04 13.37 -21.26
C TYR A 161 -1.03 14.03 -22.14
N PHE A 162 -0.87 13.93 -23.45
CA PHE A 162 -1.83 14.37 -24.46
C PHE A 162 -2.64 13.17 -24.93
N GLY A 163 -3.89 13.08 -24.49
CA GLY A 163 -4.80 11.98 -24.79
C GLY A 163 -5.69 12.25 -26.00
N MET A 164 -6.17 11.18 -26.64
CA MET A 164 -7.28 11.21 -27.59
C MET A 164 -8.22 10.02 -27.35
N TRP A 165 -9.36 9.99 -28.02
CA TRP A 165 -10.29 8.86 -27.91
C TRP A 165 -9.58 7.51 -28.10
N ARG A 166 -9.77 6.61 -27.13
CA ARG A 166 -9.15 5.27 -27.02
C ARG A 166 -7.67 5.21 -26.69
N ALA A 167 -6.98 6.34 -26.47
CA ALA A 167 -5.62 6.28 -25.96
C ALA A 167 -5.61 5.62 -24.57
N ILE A 168 -4.77 4.59 -24.39
CA ILE A 168 -4.73 3.64 -23.26
C ILE A 168 -3.53 3.90 -22.36
N PHE A 169 -3.72 3.75 -21.05
CA PHE A 169 -2.65 3.43 -20.11
C PHE A 169 -2.93 2.03 -19.55
N ALA A 170 -2.04 1.08 -19.86
CA ALA A 170 -2.27 -0.33 -19.59
C ALA A 170 -2.10 -0.67 -18.10
N MET A 171 -2.37 -1.92 -17.71
CA MET A 171 -2.32 -2.35 -16.31
C MET A 171 -0.90 -2.32 -15.75
N HIS A 172 -0.66 -1.46 -14.77
CA HIS A 172 0.64 -1.33 -14.10
C HIS A 172 0.52 -0.80 -12.67
N THR A 173 1.59 -0.94 -11.89
CA THR A 173 1.85 -0.11 -10.71
C THR A 173 2.90 0.93 -11.08
N GLU A 174 3.01 1.98 -10.27
CA GLU A 174 4.08 2.96 -10.41
C GLU A 174 5.47 2.34 -10.23
N ASP A 175 6.50 3.02 -10.73
CA ASP A 175 7.87 2.64 -10.46
C ASP A 175 8.13 2.69 -8.95
N MET A 176 8.88 1.69 -8.44
CA MET A 176 9.12 1.50 -7.00
C MET A 176 7.84 1.29 -6.16
N ASP A 177 6.70 1.00 -6.80
CA ASP A 177 5.40 0.97 -6.14
C ASP A 177 5.13 2.26 -5.35
N LEU A 178 5.52 3.41 -5.92
CA LEU A 178 5.27 4.73 -5.34
C LEU A 178 3.79 5.11 -5.40
N TYR A 179 3.44 6.23 -4.76
CA TYR A 179 2.20 6.91 -5.09
C TYR A 179 2.36 7.60 -6.45
N SER A 180 1.24 7.83 -7.14
CA SER A 180 1.18 8.86 -8.19
C SER A 180 -0.01 9.78 -7.96
N ILE A 181 0.14 11.01 -8.44
CA ILE A 181 -0.95 11.97 -8.56
C ILE A 181 -1.02 12.41 -10.02
N ASN A 182 -2.25 12.44 -10.53
CA ASN A 182 -2.57 12.85 -11.89
C ASN A 182 -3.59 13.99 -11.84
N TYR A 183 -3.28 15.12 -12.45
CA TYR A 183 -4.18 16.25 -12.63
C TYR A 183 -4.62 16.35 -14.08
N LEU A 184 -5.93 16.39 -14.34
CA LEU A 184 -6.45 16.59 -15.69
C LEU A 184 -6.62 18.09 -15.95
N HIS A 185 -5.72 18.69 -16.72
CA HIS A 185 -5.71 20.13 -16.97
C HIS A 185 -6.95 20.60 -17.75
N THR A 186 -7.25 19.93 -18.86
CA THR A 186 -8.32 20.34 -19.79
C THR A 186 -8.77 19.18 -20.68
N GLY A 187 -9.87 19.41 -21.39
CA GLY A 187 -10.41 18.51 -22.40
C GLY A 187 -11.34 17.45 -21.81
N ARG A 188 -11.40 16.30 -22.49
CA ARG A 188 -12.37 15.24 -22.20
C ARG A 188 -11.93 14.32 -21.07
N PRO A 189 -12.89 13.64 -20.42
CA PRO A 189 -12.57 12.88 -19.22
C PRO A 189 -11.62 11.71 -19.45
N LYS A 190 -11.03 11.24 -18.35
CA LYS A 190 -10.26 9.99 -18.28
C LYS A 190 -10.98 9.00 -17.37
N LEU A 191 -11.02 7.73 -17.78
CA LEU A 191 -11.62 6.65 -17.01
C LEU A 191 -10.53 5.76 -16.44
N TRP A 192 -10.65 5.42 -15.15
CA TRP A 192 -9.67 4.60 -14.44
C TRP A 192 -10.29 3.35 -13.81
N TYR A 193 -9.51 2.29 -13.80
CA TYR A 193 -9.72 1.10 -12.99
C TYR A 193 -8.54 0.94 -12.04
N GLY A 194 -8.80 0.69 -10.77
CA GLY A 194 -7.80 0.41 -9.75
C GLY A 194 -8.06 -0.95 -9.08
N ILE A 195 -7.01 -1.72 -8.86
CA ILE A 195 -7.05 -2.97 -8.10
C ILE A 195 -6.49 -2.69 -6.72
N PRO A 196 -7.21 -3.07 -5.65
CA PRO A 196 -6.70 -2.91 -4.29
C PRO A 196 -5.29 -3.51 -4.11
N PRO A 197 -4.39 -2.87 -3.36
CA PRO A 197 -3.01 -3.35 -3.19
C PRO A 197 -2.94 -4.78 -2.65
N GLN A 198 -3.84 -5.15 -1.74
CA GLN A 198 -3.92 -6.51 -1.19
C GLN A 198 -4.29 -7.59 -2.23
N ASP A 199 -4.91 -7.20 -3.34
CA ASP A 199 -5.31 -8.08 -4.44
C ASP A 199 -4.30 -8.08 -5.60
N GLY A 200 -3.22 -7.29 -5.52
CA GLY A 200 -2.13 -7.27 -6.51
C GLY A 200 -1.59 -8.66 -6.85
N PRO A 201 -1.16 -9.48 -5.87
CA PRO A 201 -0.67 -10.85 -6.13
C PRO A 201 -1.73 -11.78 -6.76
N ARG A 202 -3.02 -11.49 -6.56
CA ARG A 202 -4.10 -12.22 -7.23
C ARG A 202 -4.21 -11.81 -8.69
N LEU A 203 -4.17 -10.50 -8.96
CA LEU A 203 -4.13 -9.97 -10.33
C LEU A 203 -2.93 -10.53 -11.10
N GLU A 204 -1.73 -10.52 -10.50
CA GLU A 204 -0.51 -11.04 -11.12
C GLU A 204 -0.67 -12.50 -11.55
N ARG A 205 -1.15 -13.39 -10.66
CA ARG A 205 -1.41 -14.80 -11.00
C ARG A 205 -2.41 -14.95 -12.13
N VAL A 206 -3.48 -14.15 -12.14
CA VAL A 206 -4.45 -14.13 -13.24
C VAL A 206 -3.77 -13.66 -14.51
N ALA A 207 -3.03 -12.55 -14.48
CA ALA A 207 -2.33 -12.01 -15.64
C ALA A 207 -1.32 -13.03 -16.22
N GLN A 208 -0.59 -13.77 -15.40
CA GLN A 208 0.31 -14.85 -15.83
C GLN A 208 -0.44 -15.91 -16.64
N SER A 209 -1.64 -16.30 -16.20
CA SER A 209 -2.48 -17.23 -16.97
C SER A 209 -3.06 -16.65 -18.26
N LEU A 210 -3.30 -15.33 -18.31
CA LEU A 210 -3.87 -14.65 -19.48
C LEU A 210 -2.79 -14.31 -20.51
N PHE A 211 -1.54 -14.14 -20.09
CA PHE A 211 -0.39 -13.77 -20.91
C PHE A 211 0.81 -14.72 -20.65
N PRO A 212 0.67 -16.03 -20.88
CA PRO A 212 1.71 -17.00 -20.52
C PRO A 212 3.04 -16.76 -21.25
N GLU A 213 3.00 -16.35 -22.51
CA GLU A 213 4.20 -16.03 -23.30
C GLU A 213 4.98 -14.85 -22.71
N LYS A 214 4.27 -13.83 -22.20
CA LYS A 214 4.91 -12.67 -21.56
C LYS A 214 5.50 -13.03 -20.20
N ASP A 215 4.79 -13.84 -19.40
CA ASP A 215 5.28 -14.32 -18.10
C ASP A 215 6.56 -15.16 -18.24
N MET A 216 6.66 -15.97 -19.31
CA MET A 216 7.88 -16.71 -19.62
C MET A 216 9.07 -15.79 -19.91
N GLN A 217 8.85 -14.64 -20.53
CA GLN A 217 9.91 -13.67 -20.85
C GLN A 217 10.26 -12.78 -19.65
N CYS A 218 9.26 -12.34 -18.89
CA CYS A 218 9.43 -11.47 -17.73
C CYS A 218 8.34 -11.71 -16.69
N ARG A 219 8.73 -12.06 -15.47
CA ARG A 219 7.80 -12.27 -14.35
C ARG A 219 7.06 -11.00 -13.91
N GLN A 220 7.58 -9.83 -14.26
CA GLN A 220 6.99 -8.52 -13.97
C GLN A 220 6.50 -7.80 -15.24
N PHE A 221 6.07 -8.55 -16.27
CA PHE A 221 5.68 -7.98 -17.57
C PHE A 221 4.57 -6.91 -17.52
N LEU A 222 3.77 -6.85 -16.46
CA LEU A 222 2.78 -5.78 -16.28
C LEU A 222 3.45 -4.40 -16.16
N ARG A 223 4.67 -4.32 -15.63
CA ARG A 223 5.47 -3.09 -15.60
C ARG A 223 5.86 -2.57 -16.98
N HIS A 224 5.76 -3.40 -18.02
CA HIS A 224 6.02 -2.98 -19.38
C HIS A 224 4.90 -2.10 -19.96
N LYS A 225 3.80 -1.88 -19.20
CA LYS A 225 2.66 -1.01 -19.58
C LYS A 225 2.05 -1.35 -20.95
N THR A 226 2.07 -2.63 -21.33
CA THR A 226 1.55 -3.14 -22.62
C THR A 226 0.40 -4.14 -22.47
N SER A 227 0.00 -4.50 -21.26
CA SER A 227 -1.03 -5.53 -21.01
C SER A 227 -2.33 -4.91 -20.51
N LEU A 228 -3.41 -5.11 -21.25
CA LEU A 228 -4.73 -4.56 -20.97
C LEU A 228 -5.73 -5.68 -20.69
N ILE A 229 -6.43 -5.60 -19.55
CA ILE A 229 -7.38 -6.62 -19.10
C ILE A 229 -8.76 -5.98 -18.89
N ALA A 230 -9.77 -6.44 -19.62
CA ALA A 230 -11.11 -5.88 -19.52
C ALA A 230 -11.76 -6.19 -18.15
N PRO A 231 -12.62 -5.29 -17.63
CA PRO A 231 -13.36 -5.51 -16.39
C PRO A 231 -14.18 -6.81 -16.37
N SER A 232 -14.67 -7.25 -17.53
CA SER A 232 -15.37 -8.54 -17.64
C SER A 232 -14.47 -9.72 -17.27
N LYS A 233 -13.18 -9.66 -17.63
CA LYS A 233 -12.21 -10.72 -17.34
C LYS A 233 -11.77 -10.69 -15.88
N LEU A 234 -11.61 -9.49 -15.31
CA LEU A 234 -11.38 -9.32 -13.86
C LEU A 234 -12.52 -9.96 -13.04
N ARG A 235 -13.79 -9.72 -13.43
CA ARG A 235 -14.95 -10.34 -12.78
C ARG A 235 -14.97 -11.86 -12.92
N GLU A 236 -14.64 -12.39 -14.10
CA GLU A 236 -14.58 -13.83 -14.35
C GLU A 236 -13.61 -14.55 -13.38
N HIS A 237 -12.46 -13.93 -13.10
CA HIS A 237 -11.47 -14.44 -12.14
C HIS A 237 -11.66 -13.95 -10.69
N SER A 238 -12.79 -13.28 -10.44
CA SER A 238 -13.19 -12.64 -9.18
C SER A 238 -12.11 -11.73 -8.57
N VAL A 239 -11.36 -11.02 -9.42
CA VAL A 239 -10.43 -9.97 -8.99
C VAL A 239 -11.24 -8.71 -8.70
N PRO A 240 -11.25 -8.20 -7.44
CA PRO A 240 -11.97 -6.98 -7.11
C PRO A 240 -11.31 -5.77 -7.76
N PHE A 241 -12.12 -4.80 -8.17
CA PHE A 241 -11.62 -3.55 -8.72
C PHE A 241 -12.56 -2.38 -8.40
N TYR A 242 -11.95 -1.21 -8.29
CA TYR A 242 -12.61 0.08 -8.14
C TYR A 242 -12.52 0.86 -9.45
N LYS A 243 -13.50 1.71 -9.69
CA LYS A 243 -13.61 2.52 -10.90
C LYS A 243 -13.67 3.99 -10.49
N VAL A 244 -12.82 4.82 -11.08
CA VAL A 244 -13.10 6.25 -11.20
C VAL A 244 -13.75 6.39 -12.56
N ALA A 245 -15.07 6.46 -12.56
CA ALA A 245 -15.81 6.45 -13.83
C ALA A 245 -15.49 7.68 -14.68
N VAL A 246 -15.23 8.81 -14.03
CA VAL A 246 -14.96 10.09 -14.67
C VAL A 246 -13.99 10.89 -13.82
N GLN A 247 -12.77 11.08 -14.32
CA GLN A 247 -11.91 12.21 -13.96
C GLN A 247 -12.16 13.32 -14.98
N GLU A 248 -12.85 14.36 -14.56
CA GLU A 248 -13.14 15.57 -15.33
C GLU A 248 -11.95 16.53 -15.33
N ALA A 249 -11.96 17.49 -16.26
CA ALA A 249 -10.99 18.58 -16.25
C ALA A 249 -11.07 19.34 -14.91
N GLY A 250 -9.90 19.63 -14.34
CA GLY A 250 -9.76 20.24 -13.01
C GLY A 250 -9.73 19.25 -11.85
N GLU A 251 -9.82 17.93 -12.09
CA GLU A 251 -9.81 16.94 -11.02
C GLU A 251 -8.48 16.18 -10.90
N PHE A 252 -8.15 15.79 -9.66
CA PHE A 252 -7.01 14.94 -9.36
C PHE A 252 -7.42 13.48 -9.18
N VAL A 253 -6.57 12.56 -9.62
CA VAL A 253 -6.62 11.14 -9.26
C VAL A 253 -5.31 10.78 -8.55
N ILE A 254 -5.40 10.10 -7.41
CA ILE A 254 -4.24 9.61 -6.67
C ILE A 254 -4.25 8.08 -6.68
N THR A 255 -3.13 7.49 -7.08
CA THR A 255 -2.88 6.05 -6.97
C THR A 255 -1.96 5.76 -5.78
N PHE A 256 -2.15 4.60 -5.16
CA PHE A 256 -1.45 4.20 -3.94
C PHE A 256 -0.35 3.17 -4.22
N PRO A 257 0.62 3.02 -3.30
CA PRO A 257 1.67 2.02 -3.39
C PRO A 257 1.14 0.62 -3.65
N GLY A 258 1.72 -0.04 -4.65
CA GLY A 258 1.37 -1.41 -5.04
C GLY A 258 -0.04 -1.57 -5.63
N SER A 259 -0.77 -0.47 -5.87
CA SER A 259 -2.09 -0.51 -6.49
C SER A 259 -1.97 -0.55 -8.00
N TYR A 260 -2.36 -1.68 -8.59
CA TYR A 260 -2.45 -1.78 -10.04
C TYR A 260 -3.56 -0.89 -10.58
N HIS A 261 -3.33 -0.23 -11.70
CA HIS A 261 -4.32 0.59 -12.37
C HIS A 261 -4.16 0.60 -13.89
N GLN A 262 -5.26 0.88 -14.59
CA GLN A 262 -5.33 1.01 -16.04
C GLN A 262 -6.50 1.90 -16.44
N GLY A 263 -6.57 2.30 -17.70
CA GLY A 263 -7.70 3.07 -18.20
C GLY A 263 -7.47 3.64 -19.59
N PHE A 264 -8.32 4.60 -19.95
CA PHE A 264 -8.31 5.20 -21.28
C PHE A 264 -8.90 6.61 -21.27
N ASN A 265 -8.59 7.36 -22.33
CA ASN A 265 -9.06 8.73 -22.56
C ASN A 265 -10.34 8.73 -23.40
N LEU A 266 -11.29 9.61 -23.05
CA LEU A 266 -12.58 9.74 -23.74
C LEU A 266 -12.55 10.72 -24.93
N GLY A 267 -11.41 11.36 -25.17
CA GLY A 267 -11.21 12.30 -26.26
C GLY A 267 -9.94 13.11 -26.09
N PHE A 268 -9.83 14.23 -26.80
CA PHE A 268 -8.71 15.15 -26.62
C PHE A 268 -8.66 15.64 -25.16
N ASN A 269 -7.52 15.45 -24.50
CA ASN A 269 -7.26 15.99 -23.18
C ASN A 269 -5.78 16.19 -22.91
N ILE A 270 -5.47 16.94 -21.86
CA ILE A 270 -4.11 17.14 -21.37
C ILE A 270 -4.10 16.84 -19.87
N ALA A 271 -3.24 15.93 -19.43
CA ALA A 271 -3.03 15.61 -18.03
C ALA A 271 -1.56 15.79 -17.64
N GLU A 272 -1.31 16.07 -16.37
CA GLU A 272 0.02 16.14 -15.78
C GLU A 272 0.09 15.15 -14.62
N SER A 273 1.22 14.44 -14.47
CA SER A 273 1.38 13.42 -13.44
C SER A 273 2.80 13.42 -12.88
N VAL A 274 2.94 13.07 -11.60
CA VAL A 274 4.23 12.80 -10.96
C VAL A 274 4.08 11.67 -9.94
N ASN A 275 5.18 10.99 -9.61
CA ASN A 275 5.22 10.14 -8.42
C ASN A 275 5.56 10.94 -7.17
N PHE A 276 5.03 10.49 -6.03
CA PHE A 276 5.40 11.04 -4.74
C PHE A 276 5.49 9.94 -3.69
N ALA A 277 6.05 10.25 -2.52
CA ALA A 277 6.10 9.31 -1.42
C ALA A 277 5.68 9.95 -0.09
N THR A 278 5.15 9.11 0.78
CA THR A 278 4.91 9.42 2.19
C THR A 278 5.75 8.47 3.04
N LEU A 279 5.87 8.72 4.35
CA LEU A 279 6.59 7.83 5.26
C LEU A 279 6.05 6.39 5.24
N ARG A 280 4.78 6.19 4.86
CA ARG A 280 4.16 4.87 4.72
C ARG A 280 4.79 4.03 3.60
N TRP A 281 5.24 4.65 2.52
CA TRP A 281 5.88 3.94 1.41
C TRP A 281 7.17 3.25 1.86
N LEU A 282 7.94 3.88 2.77
CA LEU A 282 9.19 3.33 3.32
C LEU A 282 8.99 1.99 4.07
N CYS A 283 7.77 1.68 4.52
CA CYS A 283 7.46 0.46 5.25
C CYS A 283 7.21 -0.77 4.35
N HIS A 284 7.30 -0.64 3.02
CA HIS A 284 6.96 -1.70 2.06
C HIS A 284 8.08 -1.95 1.02
N CYS A 285 9.23 -2.46 1.46
CA CYS A 285 10.30 -2.88 0.54
C CYS A 285 10.03 -4.28 -0.02
N VAL A 286 9.81 -4.39 -1.35
CA VAL A 286 9.70 -5.69 -2.06
C VAL A 286 11.03 -6.02 -2.75
N PRO A 287 11.61 -7.22 -2.56
CA PRO A 287 12.85 -7.61 -3.22
C PRO A 287 12.73 -7.67 -4.75
N GLY A 288 13.74 -7.19 -5.49
CA GLY A 288 13.92 -7.46 -6.93
C GLY A 288 13.47 -6.39 -7.93
N GLN A 289 13.12 -5.18 -7.49
CA GLN A 289 12.71 -4.08 -8.37
C GLN A 289 13.89 -3.15 -8.73
N VAL A 290 13.64 -2.13 -9.58
CA VAL A 290 14.48 -0.91 -9.61
C VAL A 290 14.71 -0.47 -8.15
N ARG A 291 15.82 0.17 -7.82
CA ARG A 291 16.11 0.56 -6.44
C ARG A 291 16.53 2.00 -6.40
N ILE A 292 15.80 2.80 -5.64
CA ILE A 292 16.39 3.96 -5.00
C ILE A 292 17.34 3.39 -3.95
N ASP A 293 18.60 3.83 -3.97
CA ASP A 293 19.56 3.52 -2.90
C ASP A 293 19.00 4.11 -1.60
N PHE A 294 18.34 3.26 -0.83
CA PHE A 294 17.61 3.63 0.37
C PHE A 294 18.57 4.16 1.44
N ASP A 295 19.77 3.58 1.51
CA ASP A 295 20.80 4.00 2.46
C ASP A 295 21.29 5.41 2.08
N ALA A 296 21.60 5.67 0.82
CA ALA A 296 21.98 7.01 0.35
C ALA A 296 20.83 8.03 0.47
N PHE A 297 19.58 7.62 0.28
CA PHE A 297 18.39 8.44 0.42
C PHE A 297 18.13 8.84 1.89
N VAL A 298 18.22 7.88 2.81
CA VAL A 298 18.15 8.11 4.26
C VAL A 298 19.32 8.97 4.72
N HIS A 299 20.55 8.70 4.27
CA HIS A 299 21.71 9.53 4.60
C HIS A 299 21.62 10.98 4.09
N ARG A 300 20.96 11.23 2.95
CA ARG A 300 20.67 12.60 2.46
C ARG A 300 19.55 13.30 3.22
N LEU A 301 18.51 12.57 3.63
CA LEU A 301 17.41 13.12 4.43
C LEU A 301 17.85 13.45 5.86
N PHE A 302 18.87 12.76 6.38
CA PHE A 302 19.45 12.99 7.70
C PHE A 302 20.96 13.29 7.62
N PRO A 303 21.36 14.46 7.06
CA PRO A 303 22.74 14.72 6.65
C PRO A 303 23.73 15.06 7.77
N SER A 304 23.30 15.19 9.04
CA SER A 304 24.21 15.45 10.17
C SER A 304 24.06 14.40 11.26
N LEU A 305 25.03 13.48 11.32
CA LEU A 305 25.36 12.76 12.55
C LEU A 305 25.95 13.76 13.55
N ALA A 306 25.39 13.84 14.76
CA ALA A 306 25.96 14.67 15.83
C ALA A 306 27.38 14.19 16.17
N PRO A 307 28.30 15.08 16.61
CA PRO A 307 29.64 14.67 17.01
C PRO A 307 29.55 13.62 18.13
N GLY A 308 30.06 12.41 17.87
CA GLY A 308 30.05 11.29 18.83
C GLY A 308 29.20 10.07 18.42
N SER A 309 28.54 10.07 17.26
CA SER A 309 27.88 8.86 16.77
C SER A 309 28.89 7.89 16.12
N GLU A 310 29.25 6.82 16.81
CA GLU A 310 29.80 5.65 16.14
C GLU A 310 28.69 4.89 15.39
N ARG A 311 29.07 4.18 14.32
CA ARG A 311 28.16 3.35 13.53
C ARG A 311 27.33 2.45 14.45
N LEU A 312 26.00 2.61 14.38
CA LEU A 312 25.07 1.67 14.98
C LEU A 312 25.18 0.33 14.23
N ASP A 313 25.08 -0.77 14.97
CA ASP A 313 25.00 -2.10 14.39
C ASP A 313 23.69 -2.27 13.60
N ALA A 314 23.62 -3.34 12.79
CA ALA A 314 22.52 -3.56 11.85
C ALA A 314 21.14 -3.74 12.50
N ASP A 315 21.07 -3.87 13.84
CA ASP A 315 19.88 -4.28 14.58
C ASP A 315 19.42 -3.26 15.65
N ALA A 316 20.08 -2.11 15.82
CA ALA A 316 19.72 -1.11 16.82
C ALA A 316 18.59 -0.15 16.38
N TRP A 317 17.67 0.18 17.30
CA TRP A 317 16.63 1.20 17.08
C TRP A 317 16.87 2.48 17.87
N VAL A 318 16.40 3.62 17.35
CA VAL A 318 16.54 4.96 17.95
C VAL A 318 15.20 5.70 17.91
N LEU A 319 14.80 6.30 19.01
CA LEU A 319 13.67 7.23 19.11
C LEU A 319 14.19 8.65 19.35
N SER A 320 13.65 9.65 18.65
CA SER A 320 13.99 11.06 18.87
C SER A 320 12.80 11.90 19.32
N CYS A 321 13.08 12.83 20.23
CA CYS A 321 12.14 13.83 20.72
C CYS A 321 12.28 15.13 19.92
N ALA A 322 11.21 15.94 19.88
CA ALA A 322 11.19 17.24 19.19
C ALA A 322 12.21 18.27 19.74
N CYS A 323 12.80 18.04 20.91
CA CYS A 323 13.89 18.85 21.45
C CYS A 323 15.30 18.41 21.01
N GLY A 324 15.42 17.38 20.18
CA GLY A 324 16.70 16.89 19.63
C GLY A 324 17.40 15.80 20.46
N ALA A 325 16.82 15.36 21.58
CA ALA A 325 17.33 14.23 22.35
C ALA A 325 16.89 12.90 21.73
N TYR A 326 17.73 11.86 21.86
CA TYR A 326 17.44 10.52 21.37
C TYR A 326 17.64 9.45 22.45
N ALA A 327 16.95 8.33 22.30
CA ALA A 327 17.10 7.11 23.09
C ALA A 327 17.28 5.92 22.15
N SER A 328 18.11 4.96 22.51
CA SER A 328 18.34 3.75 21.69
C SER A 328 18.28 2.47 22.51
N SER A 329 18.07 1.36 21.80
CA SER A 329 18.11 0.00 22.37
C SER A 329 19.45 -0.38 23.02
N ALA A 330 20.49 0.41 22.84
CA ALA A 330 21.82 0.18 23.41
C ALA A 330 22.04 0.84 24.79
N ALA A 331 21.11 1.69 25.26
CA ALA A 331 21.24 2.37 26.55
C ALA A 331 20.43 1.64 27.64
N LEU A 332 21.08 0.73 28.36
CA LEU A 332 20.55 0.11 29.60
C LEU A 332 21.14 0.90 30.78
N ALA A 333 20.38 1.39 31.78
CA ALA A 333 19.83 0.57 32.88
C ALA A 333 18.83 1.38 33.78
N PRO A 334 18.13 0.71 34.74
CA PRO A 334 16.80 1.06 35.28
C PRO A 334 16.80 1.60 36.73
N THR A 335 15.68 2.18 37.20
CA THR A 335 15.12 2.01 38.57
C THR A 335 13.73 2.67 38.73
N ASP A 336 12.94 2.12 39.67
CA ASP A 336 11.48 2.22 39.85
C ASP A 336 10.92 3.53 40.46
N ASP A 337 11.72 4.58 40.65
CA ASP A 337 11.30 5.81 41.36
C ASP A 337 10.91 6.98 40.41
N LEU A 338 10.44 6.68 39.21
CA LEU A 338 10.16 7.69 38.19
C LEU A 338 8.79 8.36 38.39
N PRO A 339 8.69 9.70 38.28
CA PRO A 339 7.42 10.40 38.41
C PRO A 339 6.39 9.87 37.40
N SER A 340 5.19 9.61 37.89
CA SER A 340 4.08 9.10 37.09
C SER A 340 3.13 10.22 36.68
N PHE A 341 2.46 10.09 35.53
CA PHE A 341 1.37 10.99 35.13
C PHE A 341 0.16 10.22 34.62
N GLU A 342 -1.03 10.80 34.77
CA GLU A 342 -2.31 10.26 34.28
C GLU A 342 -2.63 10.87 32.91
N CYS A 343 -2.81 10.04 31.89
CA CYS A 343 -3.07 10.55 30.54
C CYS A 343 -4.46 11.19 30.40
N SER A 344 -4.49 12.35 29.75
CA SER A 344 -5.70 13.16 29.53
C SER A 344 -6.77 12.52 28.64
N ARG A 345 -6.43 11.47 27.87
CA ARG A 345 -7.37 10.76 26.99
C ARG A 345 -7.74 9.35 27.51
N CYS A 346 -6.80 8.57 28.07
CA CYS A 346 -7.07 7.18 28.54
C CYS A 346 -7.33 7.08 30.05
N ARG A 347 -6.96 8.09 30.85
CA ARG A 347 -6.97 8.05 32.32
C ARG A 347 -6.06 6.96 32.95
N VAL A 348 -5.09 6.42 32.19
CA VAL A 348 -4.10 5.42 32.64
C VAL A 348 -2.80 6.11 33.06
N TRP A 349 -2.13 5.57 34.09
CA TRP A 349 -0.91 6.09 34.70
C TRP A 349 0.39 5.54 34.05
N ALA A 350 1.40 6.37 33.79
CA ALA A 350 2.68 5.98 33.18
C ALA A 350 3.91 6.68 33.81
N HIS A 351 5.05 5.97 33.92
CA HIS A 351 6.33 6.47 34.48
C HIS A 351 7.19 7.24 33.45
N LEU A 352 7.74 8.39 33.83
CA LEU A 352 8.64 9.20 33.00
C LEU A 352 10.12 8.89 33.28
N ALA A 353 10.79 8.11 32.42
CA ALA A 353 12.26 7.98 32.45
C ALA A 353 12.92 9.13 31.67
N CYS A 354 12.80 10.36 32.18
CA CYS A 354 13.40 11.54 31.55
C CYS A 354 14.61 12.02 32.37
N VAL A 355 15.80 12.03 31.77
CA VAL A 355 17.06 12.44 32.42
C VAL A 355 17.23 13.98 32.50
N HIS A 356 16.19 14.75 32.17
CA HIS A 356 16.25 16.20 32.15
C HIS A 356 16.01 16.81 33.55
N PRO A 357 16.95 17.58 34.14
CA PRO A 357 16.89 18.02 35.54
C PRO A 357 15.62 18.80 35.90
N MET A 358 15.08 19.58 34.97
CA MET A 358 13.86 20.36 35.20
C MET A 358 12.59 19.50 35.28
N LEU A 359 12.51 18.38 34.54
CA LEU A 359 11.33 17.52 34.52
C LEU A 359 11.35 16.51 35.68
N ALA A 360 12.54 16.09 36.11
CA ALA A 360 12.73 15.22 37.27
C ALA A 360 12.34 15.88 38.61
N ALA A 361 12.40 17.21 38.70
CA ALA A 361 12.07 17.98 39.91
C ALA A 361 10.66 18.60 39.92
N THR A 362 9.87 18.41 38.86
CA THR A 362 8.53 19.02 38.72
C THR A 362 7.46 18.10 39.35
N PRO A 363 6.65 18.59 40.32
CA PRO A 363 5.52 17.84 40.88
C PRO A 363 4.53 17.40 39.80
N THR A 364 3.99 16.18 39.91
CA THR A 364 3.12 15.54 38.89
C THR A 364 1.94 16.41 38.45
N ASP A 365 1.36 17.16 39.38
CA ASP A 365 0.22 18.07 39.20
C ASP A 365 0.56 19.38 38.47
N ALA A 366 1.84 19.68 38.28
CA ALA A 366 2.34 20.84 37.53
C ALA A 366 2.82 20.51 36.10
N LEU A 367 2.71 19.25 35.67
CA LEU A 367 3.07 18.81 34.32
C LEU A 367 1.97 19.22 33.29
N PRO A 368 2.32 19.51 32.02
CA PRO A 368 1.35 19.94 31.02
C PRO A 368 0.25 18.90 30.76
N PRO A 369 -1.04 19.28 30.69
CA PRO A 369 -2.17 18.34 30.51
C PRO A 369 -2.22 17.67 29.13
N THR A 370 -1.33 18.05 28.21
CA THR A 370 -1.27 17.60 26.81
C THR A 370 -0.37 16.37 26.59
N LEU A 371 0.09 15.70 27.65
CA LEU A 371 0.85 14.46 27.52
C LEU A 371 -0.08 13.26 27.22
N LEU A 372 0.21 12.52 26.14
CA LEU A 372 -0.59 11.37 25.67
C LEU A 372 0.09 10.03 26.05
N CYS A 373 -0.66 9.10 26.66
CA CYS A 373 -0.22 7.72 26.89
C CYS A 373 -0.12 6.95 25.56
N HIS A 374 0.79 5.98 25.46
CA HIS A 374 0.95 5.10 24.30
C HIS A 374 -0.37 4.39 23.88
N TYR A 375 -1.32 4.23 24.81
CA TYR A 375 -2.65 3.66 24.56
C TYR A 375 -3.63 4.63 23.87
N CYS A 376 -3.47 5.94 24.08
CA CYS A 376 -4.34 6.97 23.53
C CYS A 376 -3.78 7.68 22.31
N SER A 377 -2.52 7.38 21.97
CA SER A 377 -1.92 7.64 20.66
C SER A 377 -2.16 6.49 19.65
N ALA A 378 -2.83 5.38 20.05
CA ALA A 378 -2.73 4.01 19.48
C ALA A 378 -3.58 3.64 18.23
N PRO A 379 -3.34 2.46 17.60
CA PRO A 379 -4.34 1.34 17.60
C PRO A 379 -3.75 -0.11 17.48
N PRO A 380 -4.53 -1.23 17.46
CA PRO A 380 -5.51 -1.86 18.39
C PRO A 380 -4.89 -3.10 19.14
N PRO A 381 -5.62 -3.89 19.98
CA PRO A 381 -5.10 -4.35 21.27
C PRO A 381 -4.03 -5.46 21.18
N PRO A 382 -3.02 -5.44 22.07
CA PRO A 382 -2.29 -6.65 22.44
C PRO A 382 -3.17 -7.55 23.32
N ILE A 383 -2.99 -8.83 23.08
CA ILE A 383 -3.45 -10.01 23.81
C ILE A 383 -3.49 -9.76 25.33
N GLU A 384 -4.65 -10.02 25.92
CA GLU A 384 -4.85 -10.06 27.37
C GLU A 384 -3.83 -11.01 28.02
N GLU A 385 -3.04 -10.51 28.98
CA GLU A 385 -2.31 -11.39 29.88
C GLU A 385 -3.31 -12.14 30.79
N PRO A 386 -3.12 -13.45 30.97
CA PRO A 386 -4.09 -14.31 31.62
C PRO A 386 -4.24 -13.94 33.10
N THR A 387 -5.44 -13.50 33.47
CA THR A 387 -5.89 -13.56 34.86
C THR A 387 -5.98 -15.02 35.28
N SER A 388 -5.21 -15.40 36.30
CA SER A 388 -5.08 -16.74 36.92
C SER A 388 -4.06 -17.64 36.20
N PRO A 389 -3.29 -18.47 36.94
CA PRO A 389 -2.03 -19.05 36.47
C PRO A 389 -2.24 -19.92 35.23
N GLY A 390 -2.05 -19.32 34.06
CA GLY A 390 -2.11 -19.96 32.76
C GLY A 390 -1.03 -21.02 32.68
N LEU A 391 -1.49 -22.26 32.45
CA LEU A 391 -0.74 -23.49 32.22
C LEU A 391 0.77 -23.31 32.01
N ALA A 392 1.60 -23.88 32.88
CA ALA A 392 3.02 -24.00 32.62
C ALA A 392 3.21 -24.63 31.22
N LYS A 393 4.00 -23.99 30.34
CA LYS A 393 4.45 -24.50 29.02
C LYS A 393 4.79 -26.00 29.02
N SER A 394 5.07 -26.55 30.20
CA SER A 394 5.27 -27.95 30.52
C SER A 394 4.14 -28.92 30.08
N LEU A 395 2.89 -28.49 29.89
CA LEU A 395 1.74 -29.37 29.60
C LEU A 395 1.30 -29.41 28.11
N CYS A 396 1.78 -28.49 27.27
CA CYS A 396 1.45 -28.41 25.84
C CYS A 396 2.31 -29.37 24.98
N VAL A 397 2.29 -30.67 25.30
CA VAL A 397 3.02 -31.71 24.57
C VAL A 397 2.09 -32.75 23.99
N LYS A 398 2.44 -33.31 22.82
CA LYS A 398 1.67 -34.38 22.17
C LYS A 398 1.44 -35.53 23.16
N ASN A 399 0.20 -36.03 23.22
CA ASN A 399 -0.29 -37.04 24.18
C ASN A 399 -0.52 -36.59 25.63
N ALA A 400 -0.39 -35.30 25.97
CA ALA A 400 -0.89 -34.79 27.25
C ALA A 400 -2.42 -34.86 27.31
N THR A 401 -2.97 -34.91 28.53
CA THR A 401 -4.42 -34.80 28.78
C THR A 401 -4.70 -33.44 29.39
N LEU A 402 -5.66 -32.70 28.84
CA LEU A 402 -6.08 -31.36 29.26
C LEU A 402 -7.52 -31.41 29.80
N SER A 403 -7.81 -30.57 30.79
CA SER A 403 -9.16 -30.34 31.33
C SER A 403 -9.68 -29.00 30.81
N ILE A 404 -10.78 -29.00 30.06
CA ILE A 404 -11.32 -27.82 29.35
C ILE A 404 -12.73 -27.49 29.83
N ARG A 405 -12.95 -26.25 30.27
CA ARG A 405 -14.24 -25.68 30.71
C ARG A 405 -15.09 -25.29 29.49
N ARG A 406 -16.30 -25.84 29.37
CA ARG A 406 -17.24 -25.55 28.26
C ARG A 406 -18.44 -24.69 28.65
N ALA A 407 -18.79 -24.73 29.93
CA ALA A 407 -19.87 -23.95 30.54
C ALA A 407 -19.45 -23.65 31.99
N PRO A 408 -20.11 -22.71 32.70
CA PRO A 408 -19.71 -22.29 34.05
C PRO A 408 -19.41 -23.46 35.01
N ASP A 409 -20.19 -24.54 34.89
CA ASP A 409 -20.11 -25.72 35.78
C ASP A 409 -19.67 -27.02 35.06
N THR A 410 -19.14 -26.95 33.84
CA THR A 410 -18.80 -28.17 33.06
C THR A 410 -17.35 -28.17 32.58
N VAL A 411 -16.58 -29.16 33.06
CA VAL A 411 -15.18 -29.42 32.66
C VAL A 411 -15.08 -30.81 32.02
N VAL A 412 -14.48 -30.89 30.84
CA VAL A 412 -14.31 -32.12 30.05
C VAL A 412 -12.84 -32.41 29.76
N GLU A 413 -12.47 -33.69 29.70
CA GLU A 413 -11.12 -34.12 29.36
C GLU A 413 -10.90 -34.23 27.84
N ALA A 414 -9.76 -33.73 27.38
CA ALA A 414 -9.33 -33.85 25.99
C ALA A 414 -7.85 -34.25 25.90
N LYS A 415 -7.48 -35.01 24.86
CA LYS A 415 -6.11 -35.45 24.60
C LYS A 415 -5.47 -34.58 23.52
N VAL A 416 -4.23 -34.13 23.74
CA VAL A 416 -3.46 -33.36 22.74
C VAL A 416 -3.01 -34.30 21.61
N VAL A 417 -3.50 -34.05 20.40
CA VAL A 417 -3.19 -34.84 19.19
C VAL A 417 -2.12 -34.18 18.31
N ALA A 418 -2.00 -32.84 18.34
CA ALA A 418 -0.96 -32.08 17.64
C ALA A 418 -0.66 -30.76 18.37
N VAL A 419 0.53 -30.20 18.12
CA VAL A 419 0.99 -28.89 18.61
C VAL A 419 1.57 -28.15 17.41
N ASP A 420 1.14 -26.92 17.17
CA ASP A 420 1.59 -26.09 16.05
C ASP A 420 1.75 -24.64 16.51
N GLY A 421 3.00 -24.18 16.64
CA GLY A 421 3.34 -22.87 17.18
C GLY A 421 2.71 -22.59 18.55
N ALA A 422 1.86 -21.57 18.61
CA ALA A 422 1.13 -21.14 19.80
C ALA A 422 -0.23 -21.85 19.98
N PHE A 423 -0.53 -22.90 19.22
CA PHE A 423 -1.82 -23.60 19.25
C PHE A 423 -1.67 -25.10 19.52
N VAL A 424 -2.66 -25.68 20.20
CA VAL A 424 -2.77 -27.12 20.44
C VAL A 424 -4.07 -27.65 19.84
N ARG A 425 -3.97 -28.80 19.15
CA ARG A 425 -5.14 -29.53 18.66
C ARG A 425 -5.48 -30.63 19.66
N VAL A 426 -6.72 -30.63 20.14
CA VAL A 426 -7.19 -31.58 21.17
C VAL A 426 -8.34 -32.43 20.66
N ARG A 427 -8.47 -33.63 21.22
CA ARG A 427 -9.58 -34.56 20.96
C ARG A 427 -10.28 -34.90 22.27
N PHE A 428 -11.57 -34.60 22.36
CA PHE A 428 -12.37 -34.90 23.55
C PHE A 428 -12.57 -36.40 23.74
N LYS A 429 -12.58 -36.83 24.99
CA LYS A 429 -12.81 -38.23 25.37
C LYS A 429 -14.23 -38.64 24.89
N GLY A 430 -14.30 -39.67 24.04
CA GLY A 430 -15.57 -40.14 23.44
C GLY A 430 -15.96 -39.47 22.12
N ALA A 431 -15.21 -38.47 21.64
CA ALA A 431 -15.43 -37.89 20.32
C ALA A 431 -14.72 -38.72 19.23
N GLY A 432 -15.45 -39.11 18.18
CA GLY A 432 -14.90 -39.80 17.02
C GLY A 432 -13.83 -38.97 16.29
N THR A 433 -12.96 -39.64 15.53
CA THR A 433 -11.91 -39.03 14.72
C THR A 433 -12.54 -38.06 13.69
N GLY A 434 -12.51 -36.76 13.97
CA GLY A 434 -13.14 -35.74 13.13
C GLY A 434 -13.70 -34.54 13.88
N ARG A 435 -13.84 -34.60 15.21
CA ARG A 435 -14.19 -33.45 16.07
C ARG A 435 -13.01 -32.98 16.90
N ASP A 436 -11.88 -32.76 16.22
CA ASP A 436 -10.70 -32.18 16.86
C ASP A 436 -10.88 -30.65 16.89
N GLU A 437 -10.54 -30.03 18.02
CA GLU A 437 -10.65 -28.58 18.18
C GLU A 437 -9.29 -27.96 18.49
N TRP A 438 -9.12 -26.72 18.06
CA TRP A 438 -7.89 -25.95 18.25
C TRP A 438 -8.06 -24.96 19.38
N PHE A 439 -7.08 -24.92 20.28
CA PHE A 439 -7.02 -24.00 21.40
C PHE A 439 -5.69 -23.27 21.39
N GLY A 440 -5.70 -21.99 21.78
CA GLY A 440 -4.47 -21.25 22.03
C GLY A 440 -3.73 -21.78 23.26
N ILE A 441 -2.40 -21.78 23.22
CA ILE A 441 -1.56 -22.04 24.39
C ILE A 441 -1.71 -20.83 25.32
N GLY A 442 -2.63 -20.94 26.28
CA GLY A 442 -3.08 -19.83 27.14
C GLY A 442 -4.59 -19.58 27.11
N ASP A 443 -5.34 -20.38 26.36
CA ASP A 443 -6.80 -20.28 26.31
C ASP A 443 -7.41 -20.44 27.73
N PRO A 444 -8.21 -19.46 28.21
CA PRO A 444 -8.75 -19.43 29.57
C PRO A 444 -9.75 -20.56 29.85
N THR A 445 -10.23 -21.26 28.81
CA THR A 445 -11.05 -22.46 28.96
C THR A 445 -10.23 -23.66 29.43
N ILE A 446 -8.91 -23.68 29.28
CA ILE A 446 -8.04 -24.77 29.75
C ILE A 446 -7.73 -24.56 31.23
N VAL A 447 -8.31 -25.42 32.08
CA VAL A 447 -8.27 -25.27 33.54
C VAL A 447 -7.30 -26.23 34.24
N GLY A 448 -6.65 -27.15 33.51
CA GLY A 448 -5.66 -28.08 34.06
C GLY A 448 -5.18 -29.14 33.07
N GLY A 449 -4.27 -30.02 33.51
CA GLY A 449 -3.81 -31.15 32.68
C GLY A 449 -2.76 -32.05 33.33
N SER A 450 -2.45 -33.18 32.68
CA SER A 450 -1.43 -34.14 33.09
C SER A 450 -0.52 -34.56 31.92
N ARG A 451 0.77 -34.76 32.22
CA ARG A 451 1.76 -35.21 31.23
C ARG A 451 1.55 -36.68 30.86
N PRO A 452 1.90 -37.09 29.62
CA PRO A 452 1.96 -38.50 29.28
C PRO A 452 2.99 -39.17 30.19
N LYS A 453 2.59 -40.27 30.86
CA LYS A 453 3.51 -41.07 31.66
C LYS A 453 4.67 -41.51 30.75
N ARG A 454 5.88 -41.06 31.08
CA ARG A 454 7.11 -41.46 30.40
C ARG A 454 7.22 -42.98 30.55
N PRO A 455 7.41 -43.77 29.47
CA PRO A 455 7.77 -45.16 29.63
C PRO A 455 9.05 -45.23 30.47
N LEU A 456 9.04 -46.01 31.54
CA LEU A 456 10.25 -46.35 32.27
C LEU A 456 11.27 -46.88 31.26
N PRO A 457 12.56 -46.47 31.32
CA PRO A 457 13.57 -47.04 30.46
C PRO A 457 13.63 -48.54 30.76
N THR A 458 13.16 -49.35 29.82
CA THR A 458 13.37 -50.79 29.85
C THR A 458 14.87 -51.02 29.78
N SER A 459 15.40 -51.68 30.81
CA SER A 459 16.77 -52.19 30.91
C SER A 459 17.27 -52.73 29.57
N PRO A 460 18.55 -52.51 29.21
CA PRO A 460 19.08 -52.97 27.92
C PRO A 460 19.05 -54.50 27.88
N SER A 461 18.10 -55.07 27.14
CA SER A 461 18.07 -56.49 26.84
C SER A 461 19.24 -56.81 25.90
N ARG A 462 20.21 -57.54 26.45
CA ARG A 462 21.30 -58.27 25.78
C ARG A 462 21.10 -58.45 24.28
N LYS A 463 21.98 -57.81 23.48
CA LYS A 463 22.26 -58.23 22.10
C LYS A 463 22.62 -59.71 22.12
N ARG A 464 21.73 -60.56 21.59
CA ARG A 464 22.07 -61.93 21.22
C ARG A 464 22.65 -61.89 19.82
N SER A 465 23.95 -62.16 19.75
CA SER A 465 24.70 -62.53 18.56
C SER A 465 24.11 -63.80 17.91
N LYS A 466 23.79 -63.72 16.63
CA LYS A 466 23.89 -64.83 15.65
C LYS A 466 24.41 -64.17 14.37
N ALA A 467 25.71 -64.25 14.05
CA ALA A 467 26.40 -65.41 13.50
C ALA A 467 25.69 -65.98 12.25
N ARG A 468 26.29 -65.61 11.10
CA ARG A 468 26.31 -66.26 9.77
C ARG A 468 25.73 -67.66 9.66
N THR A 469 25.02 -67.87 8.54
CA THR A 469 25.03 -68.98 7.54
C THR A 469 23.67 -68.87 6.84
N SER A 470 23.51 -68.86 5.52
CA SER A 470 24.32 -69.24 4.35
C SER A 470 23.76 -68.47 3.15
#